data_AF-A0A967D1Z8-F1
#
_entry.id   AF-A0A967D1Z8-F1
#
_cell.length_a   1.000
_cell.length_b   1.000
_cell.length_c   1.000
_cell.angle_alpha   90.00
_cell.angle_beta   90.00
_cell.angle_gamma   90.00
#
_symmetry.space_group_name_H-M   'P 1'
#
loop_
_entity.id
_entity.type
_entity.pdbx_description
1 polymer ?
#
loop_
_entity_poly.entity_id
_entity_poly.type
_entity_poly.pdbx_seq_one_letter_code
_entity_poly.pdbx_strand_id
1 'polypeptide(L)'
;MPPTIIDFRQADDARDVVHRVVQAVAEGQLVGLPTESNYLLAASARDLAAVERACGCVQRVTGEPQLTVAVKSGDEAVDWVPDLPPLARRLARRCWPGPLA
;
A
#
# COMPACT_ATOMS: atom_id res chain seq x y z
N MET A 1 -20.15 6.68 5.75
CA MET A 1 -19.64 8.06 5.94
C MET A 1 -18.97 8.50 4.65
N PRO A 2 -19.06 9.79 4.27
CA PRO A 2 -18.27 10.31 3.16
C PRO A 2 -16.77 10.21 3.49
N PRO A 3 -15.89 10.00 2.49
CA PRO A 3 -14.46 9.98 2.73
C PRO A 3 -13.98 11.37 3.17
N THR A 4 -13.00 11.40 4.07
CA THR A 4 -12.27 12.63 4.35
C THR A 4 -11.29 12.87 3.21
N ILE A 5 -11.40 14.02 2.54
CA ILE A 5 -10.53 14.39 1.41
C ILE A 5 -9.47 15.36 1.90
N ILE A 6 -8.21 15.08 1.61
CA ILE A 6 -7.07 15.96 1.90
C ILE A 6 -6.45 16.35 0.56
N ASP A 7 -6.50 17.63 0.18
CA ASP A 7 -5.75 18.10 -1.00
C ASP A 7 -4.29 18.32 -0.61
N PHE A 8 -3.44 17.36 -0.97
CA PHE A 8 -2.01 17.39 -0.69
C PHE A 8 -1.31 18.65 -1.23
N ARG A 9 -1.81 19.22 -2.34
CA ARG A 9 -1.21 20.41 -2.96
C ARG A 9 -1.55 21.70 -2.21
N GLN A 10 -2.57 21.67 -1.35
CA GLN A 10 -3.00 22.80 -0.53
C GLN A 10 -2.61 22.63 0.95
N ALA A 11 -1.91 21.56 1.30
CA ALA A 11 -1.47 21.35 2.67
C ALA A 11 -0.27 22.24 3.01
N ASP A 12 -0.33 22.90 4.17
CA ASP A 12 0.75 23.77 4.66
C ASP A 12 2.04 22.99 4.97
N ASP A 13 1.93 21.79 5.56
CA ASP A 13 3.04 20.85 5.77
C ASP A 13 2.66 19.45 5.25
N ALA A 14 3.45 18.93 4.31
CA ALA A 14 3.28 17.58 3.78
C ALA A 14 3.39 16.49 4.85
N ARG A 15 4.17 16.72 5.91
CA ARG A 15 4.34 15.77 7.02
C ARG A 15 3.07 15.59 7.83
N ASP A 16 2.25 16.63 7.94
CA ASP A 16 0.95 16.54 8.61
C ASP A 16 0.00 15.63 7.83
N VAL A 17 0.02 15.71 6.49
CA VAL A 17 -0.75 14.80 5.65
C VAL A 17 -0.30 13.36 5.83
N VAL A 18 1.01 13.12 5.81
CA VAL A 18 1.57 11.79 6.06
C VAL A 18 1.17 11.28 7.45
N HIS A 19 1.25 12.11 8.48
CA HIS A 19 0.85 11.73 9.84
C HIS A 19 -0.63 11.33 9.90
N ARG A 20 -1.52 12.10 9.28
CA ARG A 20 -2.96 11.78 9.22
C ARG A 20 -3.23 10.46 8.49
N VAL A 21 -2.53 10.21 7.39
CA VAL A 21 -2.63 8.93 6.65
C VAL A 21 -2.15 7.76 7.52
N VAL A 22 -1.01 7.90 8.19
CA VAL A 22 -0.47 6.87 9.09
C VAL A 22 -1.43 6.59 10.24
N GLN A 23 -2.00 7.63 10.86
CA GLN A 23 -3.00 7.49 11.92
C GLN A 23 -4.23 6.73 11.42
N ALA A 24 -4.79 7.11 10.26
CA ALA A 24 -5.94 6.43 9.68
C ALA A 24 -5.65 4.94 9.44
N VAL A 25 -4.50 4.60 8.85
CA VAL A 25 -4.10 3.19 8.62
C VAL A 25 -3.90 2.45 9.94
N ALA A 26 -3.31 3.09 10.96
CA ALA A 26 -3.10 2.50 12.29
C ALA A 26 -4.42 2.25 13.04
N GLU A 27 -5.44 3.08 12.81
CA GLU A 27 -6.81 2.91 13.30
C GLU A 27 -7.63 1.88 12.48
N GLY A 28 -7.00 1.23 11.51
CA GLY A 28 -7.64 0.23 10.64
C GLY A 28 -8.52 0.85 9.54
N GLN A 29 -8.47 2.16 9.32
CA GLN A 29 -9.22 2.81 8.25
C GLN A 29 -8.60 2.48 6.88
N LEU A 30 -9.44 2.54 5.84
CA LEU A 30 -8.99 2.43 4.46
C LEU A 30 -8.60 3.80 3.94
N VAL A 31 -7.46 3.90 3.25
CA VAL A 31 -6.96 5.16 2.71
C VAL A 31 -6.74 5.08 1.21
N GLY A 32 -7.34 5.99 0.46
CA GLY A 32 -7.05 6.16 -0.97
C GLY A 32 -5.78 6.99 -1.16
N LEU A 33 -4.79 6.47 -1.89
CA LEU A 33 -3.51 7.16 -2.11
C LEU A 33 -3.15 7.18 -3.60
N PRO A 34 -2.59 8.29 -4.12
CA PRO A 34 -2.01 8.29 -5.44
C PRO A 34 -0.68 7.51 -5.45
N THR A 35 -0.41 6.81 -6.55
CA THR A 35 0.90 6.26 -6.91
C THR A 35 1.35 6.82 -8.25
N GLU A 36 2.53 6.43 -8.71
CA GLU A 36 3.02 6.75 -10.04
C GLU A 36 2.16 6.17 -11.18
N SER A 37 1.41 5.09 -10.93
CA SER A 37 0.66 4.37 -11.98
C SER A 37 -0.86 4.51 -11.86
N ASN A 38 -1.39 4.57 -10.64
CA ASN A 38 -2.82 4.63 -10.38
C ASN A 38 -3.12 5.10 -8.94
N TYR A 39 -4.40 5.24 -8.61
CA TYR A 39 -4.80 5.34 -7.21
C TYR A 39 -4.95 3.94 -6.63
N LEU A 40 -4.47 3.76 -5.40
CA LEU A 40 -4.66 2.53 -4.63
C LEU A 40 -5.57 2.77 -3.43
N LEU A 41 -6.19 1.69 -2.95
CA LEU A 41 -6.86 1.63 -1.67
C LEU A 41 -5.97 0.85 -0.69
N ALA A 42 -5.39 1.56 0.27
CA ALA A 42 -4.49 0.99 1.27
C ALA A 42 -5.23 0.60 2.55
N ALA A 43 -4.78 -0.47 3.17
CA ALA A 43 -5.13 -0.90 4.50
C ALA A 43 -3.87 -1.40 5.23
N SER A 44 -3.91 -1.47 6.55
CA SER A 44 -2.83 -2.11 7.31
C SER A 44 -2.81 -3.61 7.00
N ALA A 45 -1.73 -4.11 6.41
CA ALA A 45 -1.55 -5.54 6.15
C ALA A 45 -1.43 -6.39 7.43
N ARG A 46 -1.30 -5.74 8.60
CA ARG A 46 -1.20 -6.39 9.92
C ARG A 46 -2.54 -6.43 10.67
N ASP A 47 -3.58 -5.79 10.15
CA ASP A 47 -4.93 -5.80 10.71
C ASP A 47 -5.85 -6.62 9.80
N LEU A 48 -6.22 -7.82 10.26
CA LEU A 48 -7.09 -8.73 9.52
C LEU A 48 -8.43 -8.08 9.14
N ALA A 49 -9.03 -7.31 10.05
CA ALA A 49 -10.33 -6.69 9.79
C ALA A 49 -10.20 -5.57 8.74
N ALA A 50 -9.08 -4.85 8.72
CA ALA A 50 -8.80 -3.86 7.67
C ALA A 50 -8.57 -4.52 6.31
N VAL A 51 -7.86 -5.65 6.28
CA VAL A 51 -7.65 -6.45 5.06
C VAL A 51 -8.97 -6.98 4.50
N GLU A 52 -9.85 -7.51 5.35
CA GLU A 52 -11.19 -7.97 4.94
C GLU A 52 -12.04 -6.83 4.36
N ARG A 53 -12.02 -5.64 5.00
CA ARG A 53 -12.67 -4.45 4.46
C ARG A 53 -12.11 -4.06 3.09
N ALA A 54 -10.79 -4.06 2.92
CA ALA A 54 -10.14 -3.75 1.65
C ALA A 54 -10.54 -4.76 0.55
N CYS A 55 -10.51 -6.06 0.86
CA CYS A 55 -10.96 -7.15 -0.01
C CYS A 55 -12.42 -6.97 -0.47
N GLY A 56 -13.30 -6.49 0.42
CA GLY A 56 -14.70 -6.22 0.09
C GLY A 56 -14.93 -5.01 -0.81
N CYS A 57 -13.95 -4.11 -0.92
CA CYS A 57 -14.02 -2.92 -1.77
C CYS A 57 -13.36 -3.10 -3.15
N VAL A 58 -12.37 -3.99 -3.27
CA VAL A 58 -11.65 -4.23 -4.53
C VAL A 58 -12.37 -5.25 -5.42
N GLN A 59 -12.41 -4.97 -6.72
CA GLN A 59 -12.95 -5.92 -7.69
C GLN A 59 -11.98 -7.08 -7.87
N ARG A 60 -12.51 -8.29 -7.96
CA ARG A 60 -11.71 -9.49 -8.18
C ARG A 60 -11.45 -9.68 -9.67
N VAL A 61 -10.18 -9.70 -10.06
CA VAL A 61 -9.75 -10.04 -11.42
C VAL A 61 -9.30 -11.50 -11.43
N THR A 62 -9.88 -12.30 -12.33
CA THR A 62 -9.55 -13.72 -12.43
C THR A 62 -8.09 -13.90 -12.84
N GLY A 63 -7.33 -14.64 -12.04
CA GLY A 63 -5.92 -14.93 -12.31
C GLY A 63 -4.93 -13.94 -11.70
N GLU A 64 -5.40 -12.87 -11.06
CA GLU A 64 -4.56 -11.89 -10.37
C GLU A 64 -4.69 -11.99 -8.85
N PRO A 65 -3.63 -11.69 -8.08
CA PRO A 65 -3.73 -11.51 -6.63
C PRO A 65 -4.76 -10.42 -6.31
N GLN A 66 -5.61 -10.69 -5.32
CA GLN A 66 -6.64 -9.71 -4.92
C GLN A 66 -6.05 -8.46 -4.26
N LEU A 67 -4.91 -8.61 -3.57
CA LEU A 67 -4.21 -7.54 -2.87
C LEU A 67 -2.70 -7.69 -3.07
N THR A 68 -2.02 -6.56 -2.97
CA THR A 68 -0.56 -6.45 -3.01
C THR A 68 -0.07 -5.82 -1.70
N VAL A 69 0.99 -6.38 -1.11
CA VAL A 69 1.64 -5.79 0.06
C VAL A 69 2.67 -4.77 -0.41
N ALA A 70 2.47 -3.50 -0.07
CA ALA A 70 3.46 -2.45 -0.29
C ALA A 70 4.51 -2.48 0.85
N VAL A 71 5.79 -2.54 0.49
CA VAL A 71 6.92 -2.54 1.42
C VAL A 71 7.81 -1.32 1.17
N LYS A 72 8.49 -0.82 2.21
CA LYS A 72 9.34 0.37 2.11
C LYS A 72 10.64 0.12 1.34
N SER A 73 11.09 -1.13 1.26
CA SER A 73 12.32 -1.53 0.58
C SER A 73 12.34 -3.03 0.26
N GLY A 74 13.27 -3.42 -0.61
CA GLY A 74 13.53 -4.83 -0.90
C GLY A 74 14.01 -5.64 0.31
N ASP A 75 14.59 -4.97 1.33
CA ASP A 75 15.01 -5.64 2.56
C ASP A 75 13.80 -6.00 3.44
N GLU A 76 12.79 -5.13 3.53
CA GLU A 76 11.54 -5.41 4.23
C GLU A 76 10.71 -6.52 3.57
N ALA A 77 10.88 -6.75 2.26
CA ALA A 77 10.17 -7.82 1.57
C ALA A 77 10.43 -9.22 2.17
N VAL A 78 11.60 -9.42 2.80
CA VAL A 78 11.97 -10.69 3.45
C VAL A 78 11.12 -10.95 4.69
N ASP A 79 10.61 -9.92 5.36
CA ASP A 79 9.71 -10.08 6.51
C ASP A 79 8.35 -10.68 6.09
N TRP A 80 7.96 -10.50 4.82
CA TRP A 80 6.72 -11.01 4.25
C TRP A 80 6.92 -12.29 3.42
N VAL A 81 8.10 -12.44 2.80
CA VAL A 81 8.47 -13.59 1.97
C VAL A 81 9.89 -14.05 2.39
N PRO A 82 10.02 -14.87 3.45
CA PRO A 82 11.32 -15.27 3.97
C PRO A 82 12.23 -15.97 2.94
N ASP A 83 11.63 -16.82 2.11
CA ASP A 83 12.32 -17.58 1.05
C ASP A 83 12.33 -16.83 -0.29
N LEU A 84 12.57 -15.51 -0.27
CA LEU A 84 12.57 -14.69 -1.48
C LEU A 84 13.62 -15.18 -2.49
N PRO A 85 13.22 -15.64 -3.70
CA PRO A 85 14.15 -16.26 -4.65
C PRO A 85 15.27 -15.31 -5.11
N PRO A 86 16.45 -15.82 -5.51
CA PRO A 86 17.55 -14.99 -5.99
C PRO A 86 17.19 -14.07 -7.17
N LEU A 87 16.29 -14.52 -8.05
CA LEU A 87 15.76 -13.69 -9.15
C LEU A 87 14.92 -12.52 -8.62
N ALA A 88 14.00 -12.78 -7.68
CA ALA A 88 13.16 -11.74 -7.07
C ALA A 88 14.03 -10.71 -6.32
N ARG A 89 15.05 -11.16 -5.58
CA ARG A 89 16.02 -10.25 -4.93
C ARG A 89 16.76 -9.36 -5.94
N ARG A 90 17.14 -9.89 -7.10
CA ARG A 90 17.79 -9.11 -8.17
C ARG A 90 16.83 -8.07 -8.76
N LEU A 91 15.58 -8.45 -9.02
CA LEU A 91 14.56 -7.54 -9.54
C LEU A 91 14.24 -6.44 -8.54
N ALA A 92 14.00 -6.78 -7.27
CA ALA A 92 13.75 -5.79 -6.21
C ALA A 92 14.88 -4.77 -6.11
N ARG A 93 16.16 -5.19 -6.12
CA ARG A 93 17.30 -4.26 -6.08
C ARG A 93 17.42 -3.34 -7.30
N ARG A 94 16.95 -3.77 -8.47
CA ARG A 94 17.16 -3.03 -9.73
C ARG A 94 15.97 -2.18 -10.13
N CYS A 95 14.77 -2.62 -9.77
CA CYS A 95 13.51 -2.08 -10.25
C CYS A 95 12.71 -1.35 -9.16
N TRP A 96 13.03 -1.53 -7.87
CA TRP A 96 12.35 -0.80 -6.80
C TRP A 96 13.16 0.39 -6.29
N PRO A 97 12.51 1.50 -5.89
CA PRO A 97 11.06 1.74 -6.00
C PRO A 97 10.62 2.02 -7.44
N GLY A 98 9.47 1.46 -7.84
CA GLY A 98 8.89 1.63 -9.18
C GLY A 98 8.09 0.41 -9.64
N PRO A 99 7.30 0.55 -10.72
CA PRO A 99 6.46 -0.52 -11.23
C PRO A 99 7.33 -1.62 -11.84
N LEU A 100 7.09 -2.85 -11.41
CA LEU A 100 7.64 -4.06 -12.03
C LEU A 100 6.45 -4.78 -12.69
N ALA A 101 6.39 -4.69 -14.03
CA ALA A 101 5.40 -5.38 -14.85
C ALA A 101 5.81 -6.82 -15.16
#